data_AF-A0A645FBR7-F1
#
_entry.id   AF-A0A645FBR7-F1
#
_cell.length_a   1.000
_cell.length_b   1.000
_cell.length_c   1.000
_cell.angle_alpha   90.00
_cell.angle_beta   90.00
_cell.angle_gamma   90.00
#
_symmetry.space_group_name_H-M   'P 1'
#
loop_
_entity.id
_entity.type
_entity.pdbx_description
1 polymer ?
#
loop_
_entity_poly.entity_id
_entity_poly.type
_entity_poly.pdbx_seq_one_letter_code
_entity_poly.pdbx_strand_id
1 'polypeptide(L)'
;MPVGEAKPLLDVTLAATDLVFVSPVYWFSAPSPLKTYLDHWSAWLRIPGLNFKEGMAGKRLWVIATSGNREKAQPMLDSYRLCAEFLGMQWQEPLWGKGGAPDAVLADEAALAAAGTFFQAT
;
A
#
# COMPACT_ATOMS: atom_id res chain seq x y z
N MET A 1 17.32 -9.32 -13.57
CA MET A 1 15.86 -9.22 -13.78
C MET A 1 15.17 -10.36 -13.05
N PRO A 2 13.99 -10.15 -12.44
CA PRO A 2 13.22 -11.24 -11.83
C PRO A 2 12.69 -12.21 -12.88
N VAL A 3 12.43 -13.45 -12.47
CA VAL A 3 11.79 -14.51 -13.27
C VAL A 3 10.55 -15.04 -12.53
N GLY A 4 9.68 -15.75 -13.24
CA GLY A 4 8.43 -16.29 -12.67
C GLY A 4 7.46 -15.18 -12.23
N GLU A 5 6.70 -15.44 -11.18
CA GLU A 5 5.63 -14.56 -10.65
C GLU A 5 6.09 -13.13 -10.30
N ALA A 6 7.38 -12.93 -10.00
CA ALA A 6 7.91 -11.62 -9.65
C ALA A 6 8.08 -10.68 -10.86
N LYS A 7 8.15 -11.19 -12.09
CA LYS A 7 8.34 -10.36 -13.30
C LYS A 7 7.08 -9.55 -13.65
N PRO A 8 5.88 -10.17 -13.75
CA PRO A 8 4.65 -9.39 -13.97
C PRO A 8 4.43 -8.32 -12.90
N LEU A 9 4.71 -8.64 -11.63
CA LEU A 9 4.60 -7.69 -10.52
C LEU A 9 5.54 -6.49 -10.68
N LEU A 10 6.79 -6.72 -11.07
CA LEU A 10 7.75 -5.63 -11.33
C LEU A 10 7.25 -4.71 -12.46
N ASP A 11 6.79 -5.31 -13.56
CA ASP A 11 6.37 -4.54 -14.75
C ASP A 11 5.20 -3.62 -14.44
N VAL A 12 4.15 -4.14 -13.81
CA VAL A 12 2.98 -3.33 -13.43
C VAL A 12 3.32 -2.30 -12.36
N THR A 13 4.25 -2.62 -11.44
CA THR A 13 4.73 -1.69 -10.41
C THR A 13 5.41 -0.48 -11.05
N LEU A 14 6.32 -0.71 -11.99
CA LEU A 14 7.07 0.36 -12.64
C LEU A 14 6.21 1.19 -13.60
N ALA A 15 5.24 0.56 -14.28
CA ALA A 15 4.33 1.24 -15.20
C ALA A 15 3.29 2.14 -14.49
N ALA A 16 2.99 1.89 -13.22
CA ALA A 16 1.98 2.63 -12.48
C ALA A 16 2.43 4.03 -12.07
N THR A 17 1.50 4.99 -12.00
CA THR A 17 1.68 6.28 -11.30
C THR A 17 1.31 6.18 -9.83
N ASP A 18 0.43 5.24 -9.52
CA ASP A 18 -0.24 5.07 -8.24
C ASP A 18 -0.17 3.62 -7.80
N LEU A 19 0.26 3.39 -6.56
CA LEU A 19 0.16 2.10 -5.91
C LEU A 19 -0.89 2.19 -4.81
N VAL A 20 -1.88 1.29 -4.84
CA VAL A 20 -2.94 1.24 -3.83
C VAL A 20 -2.85 -0.06 -3.06
N PHE A 21 -2.46 0.01 -1.79
CA PHE A 21 -2.48 -1.14 -0.90
C PHE A 21 -3.85 -1.26 -0.25
N VAL A 22 -4.59 -2.31 -0.62
CA VAL A 22 -5.91 -2.63 -0.06
C VAL A 22 -5.76 -3.85 0.83
N SER A 23 -5.82 -3.66 2.15
CA SER A 23 -5.55 -4.76 3.08
C SER A 23 -6.16 -4.56 4.46
N PRO A 24 -6.66 -5.62 5.12
CA PRO A 24 -6.95 -5.56 6.54
C PRO A 24 -5.66 -5.42 7.36
N VAL A 25 -5.78 -4.96 8.60
CA VAL A 25 -4.69 -5.00 9.59
C VAL A 25 -4.66 -6.37 10.25
N TYR A 26 -3.57 -7.12 10.10
CA TYR A 26 -3.37 -8.41 10.78
C TYR A 26 -2.22 -8.31 11.77
N TRP A 27 -2.52 -8.60 13.03
CA TRP A 27 -1.54 -8.50 14.12
C TRP A 27 -0.74 -7.18 14.10
N PHE A 28 -1.45 -6.06 13.97
CA PHE A 28 -0.89 -4.71 13.92
C PHE A 28 0.09 -4.46 12.76
N SER A 29 0.02 -5.29 11.70
CA SER A 29 0.96 -5.29 10.58
C SER A 29 0.29 -5.65 9.24
N ALA A 30 1.10 -5.63 8.18
CA ALA A 30 0.73 -6.01 6.82
C ALA A 30 0.38 -7.51 6.72
N PRO A 31 -0.65 -7.90 5.96
CA PRO A 31 -0.86 -9.31 5.64
C PRO A 31 0.32 -9.92 4.89
N SER A 32 0.60 -11.20 5.13
CA SER A 32 1.77 -11.90 4.55
C SER A 32 1.91 -11.71 3.03
N PRO A 33 0.85 -11.83 2.20
CA PRO A 33 1.00 -11.64 0.76
C PRO A 33 1.48 -10.23 0.37
N LEU A 34 0.96 -9.20 1.03
CA LEU A 34 1.37 -7.81 0.77
C LEU A 34 2.80 -7.57 1.28
N LYS A 35 3.17 -8.16 2.42
CA LYS A 35 4.54 -8.11 2.93
C LYS A 35 5.52 -8.83 2.00
N THR A 36 5.15 -9.96 1.42
CA THR A 36 5.96 -10.67 0.41
C THR A 36 6.18 -9.81 -0.83
N TYR A 37 5.14 -9.11 -1.30
CA TYR A 37 5.29 -8.15 -2.40
C TYR A 37 6.27 -7.03 -2.06
N LEU A 38 6.17 -6.43 -0.86
CA LEU A 38 7.12 -5.41 -0.38
C LEU A 38 8.55 -5.97 -0.29
N ASP A 39 8.72 -7.23 0.09
CA ASP A 39 10.04 -7.86 0.16
C ASP A 39 10.69 -8.04 -1.22
N HIS A 40 9.90 -8.15 -2.29
CA HIS A 40 10.45 -8.13 -3.65
C HIS A 40 11.12 -6.79 -4.00
N TRP A 41 10.68 -5.67 -3.43
CA TRP A 41 11.29 -4.36 -3.69
C TRP A 41 12.75 -4.34 -3.25
N SER A 42 13.08 -5.03 -2.15
CA SER A 42 14.45 -5.21 -1.69
C SER A 42 15.31 -5.94 -2.74
N ALA A 43 14.76 -6.94 -3.42
CA ALA A 43 15.47 -7.63 -4.49
C ALA A 43 15.62 -6.74 -5.73
N TRP A 44 14.57 -6.01 -6.10
CA TRP A 44 14.57 -5.14 -7.28
C TRP A 44 15.53 -3.95 -7.17
N LEU A 45 15.69 -3.38 -5.97
CA LEU A 45 16.70 -2.35 -5.67
C LEU A 45 18.14 -2.79 -5.99
N ARG A 46 18.40 -4.09 -6.06
CA ARG A 46 19.74 -4.65 -6.29
C ARG A 46 19.97 -5.09 -7.73
N ILE A 47 19.01 -4.91 -8.63
CA ILE A 47 19.15 -5.29 -10.04
C ILE A 47 19.88 -4.18 -10.81
N PRO A 48 21.09 -4.44 -11.33
CA PRO A 48 21.82 -3.43 -12.10
C PRO A 48 21.04 -2.99 -13.33
N GLY A 49 21.00 -1.68 -13.59
CA GLY A 49 20.32 -1.08 -14.74
C GLY A 49 18.79 -1.01 -14.66
N LEU A 50 18.16 -1.59 -13.61
CA LEU A 50 16.72 -1.47 -13.42
C LEU A 50 16.31 -0.07 -12.93
N ASN A 51 17.19 0.62 -12.21
CA ASN A 51 16.94 1.95 -11.61
C ASN A 51 15.60 1.99 -10.85
N PHE A 52 15.36 0.94 -10.03
CA PHE A 52 14.06 0.73 -9.40
C PHE A 52 13.68 1.90 -8.49
N LYS A 53 14.63 2.43 -7.71
CA LYS A 53 14.36 3.54 -6.80
C LYS A 53 13.94 4.79 -7.57
N GLU A 54 14.64 5.11 -8.65
CA GLU A 54 14.31 6.22 -9.54
C GLU A 54 12.95 6.02 -10.22
N GLY A 55 12.64 4.78 -10.62
CA GLY A 55 11.34 4.43 -11.20
C GLY A 55 10.17 4.58 -10.23
N MET A 56 10.41 4.41 -8.92
CA MET A 56 9.40 4.60 -7.87
C MET A 56 9.28 6.05 -7.40
N ALA A 57 10.35 6.85 -7.52
CA ALA A 57 10.35 8.24 -7.09
C ALA A 57 9.23 9.04 -7.79
N GLY A 58 8.51 9.85 -7.01
CA GLY A 58 7.38 10.65 -7.49
C GLY A 58 6.07 9.89 -7.69
N LYS A 59 6.04 8.55 -7.63
CA LYS A 59 4.78 7.78 -7.59
C LYS A 59 4.02 8.05 -6.29
N ARG A 60 2.70 7.86 -6.29
CA ARG A 60 1.86 7.98 -5.08
C ARG A 60 1.62 6.62 -4.43
N LEU A 61 1.76 6.55 -3.10
CA LEU A 61 1.35 5.38 -2.32
C LEU A 61 0.07 5.68 -1.54
N TRP A 62 -1.00 4.97 -1.90
CA TRP A 62 -2.30 5.00 -1.24
C TRP A 62 -2.50 3.77 -0.39
N VAL A 63 -3.28 3.90 0.67
CA VAL A 63 -3.66 2.77 1.53
C VAL A 63 -5.15 2.82 1.83
N ILE A 64 -5.82 1.69 1.61
CA ILE A 64 -7.19 1.42 2.05
C ILE A 64 -7.11 0.27 3.04
N ALA A 65 -7.44 0.54 4.30
CA ALA A 65 -7.32 -0.44 5.37
C ALA A 65 -8.61 -0.63 6.15
N THR A 66 -8.84 -1.86 6.59
CA THR A 66 -9.88 -2.16 7.57
C THR A 66 -9.30 -2.80 8.82
N SER A 67 -9.83 -2.43 9.98
CA SER A 67 -9.47 -3.07 11.25
C SER A 67 -10.56 -2.86 12.29
N GLY A 68 -10.47 -3.57 13.41
CA GLY A 68 -11.39 -3.37 14.53
C GLY A 68 -11.21 -2.04 15.27
N ASN A 69 -10.10 -1.31 15.06
CA ASN A 69 -9.80 -0.07 15.76
C ASN A 69 -8.80 0.79 14.95
N ARG A 70 -9.12 2.07 14.76
CA ARG A 70 -8.37 3.00 13.90
C ARG A 70 -6.99 3.30 14.43
N GLU A 71 -6.85 3.50 15.74
CA GLU A 71 -5.57 3.85 16.37
C GLU A 71 -4.58 2.67 16.27
N LYS A 72 -5.07 1.44 16.43
CA LYS A 72 -4.27 0.21 16.32
C LYS A 72 -3.86 -0.13 14.88
N ALA A 73 -4.39 0.57 13.87
CA ALA A 73 -3.90 0.47 12.49
C ALA A 73 -2.62 1.29 12.27
N GLN A 74 -2.35 2.28 13.14
CA GLN A 74 -1.29 3.27 12.92
C GLN A 74 0.11 2.65 12.71
N PRO A 75 0.54 1.61 13.44
CA PRO A 75 1.87 1.02 13.21
C PRO A 75 2.07 0.47 11.79
N MET A 76 1.03 -0.17 11.21
CA MET A 76 1.06 -0.65 9.84
C MET A 76 1.14 0.53 8.85
N LEU A 77 0.34 1.57 9.07
CA LEU A 77 0.31 2.77 8.22
C LEU A 77 1.66 3.50 8.23
N ASP A 78 2.25 3.67 9.41
CA ASP A 78 3.59 4.26 9.55
C ASP A 78 4.66 3.43 8.85
N SER A 79 4.56 2.09 8.90
CA SER A 79 5.49 1.23 8.16
C SER A 79 5.44 1.48 6.65
N TYR A 80 4.24 1.67 6.08
CA TYR A 80 4.07 1.95 4.66
C TYR A 80 4.53 3.36 4.29
N ARG A 81 4.27 4.35 5.15
CA ARG A 81 4.78 5.72 4.99
C ARG A 81 6.31 5.72 4.94
N LEU A 82 6.96 5.01 5.85
CA LEU A 82 8.43 4.86 5.85
C LEU A 82 8.95 4.20 4.56
N CYS A 83 8.25 3.21 4.02
CA CYS A 83 8.60 2.61 2.72
C CYS A 83 8.46 3.62 1.57
N ALA A 84 7.39 4.41 1.54
CA ALA A 84 7.17 5.45 0.54
C ALA A 84 8.29 6.52 0.60
N GLU A 85 8.56 7.04 1.79
CA GLU A 85 9.62 8.03 2.02
C GLU A 85 10.99 7.51 1.58
N PHE A 86 11.31 6.25 1.93
CA PHE A 86 12.58 5.63 1.53
C PHE A 86 12.76 5.57 0.00
N LEU A 87 11.69 5.33 -0.75
CA LEU A 87 11.69 5.27 -2.21
C LEU A 87 11.45 6.62 -2.89
N GLY A 88 11.28 7.71 -2.14
CA GLY A 88 10.96 9.02 -2.70
C GLY A 88 9.56 9.10 -3.32
N MET A 89 8.63 8.26 -2.86
CA MET A 89 7.22 8.28 -3.25
C MET A 89 6.47 9.35 -2.45
N GLN A 90 5.33 9.78 -2.98
CA GLN A 90 4.37 10.65 -2.29
C GLN A 90 3.43 9.79 -1.44
N TRP A 91 3.56 9.86 -0.12
CA TRP A 91 2.60 9.26 0.80
C TRP A 91 1.26 10.00 0.72
N GLN A 92 0.16 9.25 0.67
CA GLN A 92 -1.20 9.78 0.71
C GLN A 92 -1.86 9.38 2.02
N GLU A 93 -2.66 10.29 2.60
CA GLU A 93 -3.37 9.98 3.84
C GLU A 93 -4.29 8.76 3.65
N PRO A 94 -4.30 7.80 4.58
CA PRO A 94 -4.94 6.51 4.37
C PRO A 94 -6.46 6.59 4.56
N LEU A 95 -7.19 5.87 3.71
CA LEU A 95 -8.60 5.56 3.94
C LEU A 95 -8.68 4.38 4.91
N TRP A 96 -9.43 4.58 5.99
CA TRP A 96 -9.70 3.52 6.96
C TRP A 96 -11.19 3.34 7.15
N GLY A 97 -11.62 2.08 7.27
CA GLY A 97 -12.99 1.72 7.62
C GLY A 97 -13.06 0.66 8.72
N LYS A 98 -14.13 0.71 9.52
CA LYS A 98 -14.38 -0.26 10.59
C LYS A 98 -14.54 -1.67 10.00
N GLY A 99 -13.64 -2.56 10.39
CA GLY A 99 -13.68 -3.98 10.09
C GLY A 99 -14.01 -4.85 11.30
N GLY A 100 -13.97 -6.17 11.08
CA GLY A 100 -14.21 -7.19 12.10
C GLY A 100 -14.83 -8.42 11.46
N ALA A 101 -16.15 -8.49 11.47
CA ALA A 101 -16.89 -9.45 10.66
C ALA A 101 -16.87 -9.05 9.17
N PRO A 102 -17.12 -10.00 8.24
CA PRO A 102 -17.44 -9.67 6.86
C PRO A 102 -18.52 -8.58 6.80
N ASP A 103 -18.40 -7.69 5.81
CA ASP A 103 -19.36 -6.60 5.54
C ASP A 103 -19.55 -5.55 6.64
N ALA A 104 -18.80 -5.61 7.76
CA ALA A 104 -18.89 -4.61 8.83
C ALA A 104 -18.66 -3.17 8.34
N VAL A 105 -17.82 -2.99 7.32
CA VAL A 105 -17.53 -1.67 6.73
C VAL A 105 -18.73 -1.07 6.00
N LEU A 106 -19.72 -1.89 5.60
CA LEU A 106 -20.94 -1.39 4.95
C LEU A 106 -21.81 -0.55 5.89
N ALA A 107 -21.62 -0.70 7.20
CA ALA A 107 -22.27 0.13 8.23
C ALA A 107 -21.43 1.35 8.63
N ASP A 108 -20.22 1.52 8.09
CA ASP A 108 -19.35 2.67 8.34
C ASP A 108 -19.61 3.77 7.29
N GLU A 109 -20.67 4.54 7.51
CA GLU A 109 -21.09 5.61 6.59
C GLU A 109 -19.98 6.63 6.33
N ALA A 110 -19.14 6.93 7.34
CA ALA A 110 -18.03 7.86 7.20
C ALA A 110 -16.96 7.30 6.26
N ALA A 111 -16.59 6.04 6.41
CA ALA A 111 -15.63 5.39 5.52
C ALA A 111 -16.19 5.28 4.09
N LEU A 112 -17.47 4.95 3.91
CA LEU A 112 -18.12 4.87 2.60
C LEU A 112 -18.18 6.24 1.91
N ALA A 113 -18.52 7.30 2.66
CA ALA A 113 -18.52 8.67 2.13
C ALA A 113 -17.11 9.10 1.70
N ALA A 114 -16.10 8.86 2.55
CA ALA A 114 -14.70 9.18 2.24
C ALA A 114 -14.18 8.39 1.04
N ALA A 115 -14.61 7.13 0.87
CA ALA A 115 -14.23 6.30 -0.28
C ALA A 115 -14.66 6.92 -1.62
N GLY A 116 -15.82 7.61 -1.66
CA GLY A 116 -16.35 8.22 -2.88
C GLY A 116 -15.45 9.30 -3.49
N THR A 117 -14.62 9.96 -2.69
CA THR A 117 -13.72 11.03 -3.13
C THR A 117 -12.24 10.71 -2.91
N PHE A 118 -11.91 9.48 -2.49
CA PHE A 118 -10.59 9.16 -1.92
C PHE A 118 -9.42 9.51 -2.85
N PHE A 119 -9.51 9.17 -4.13
CA PHE A 119 -8.45 9.44 -5.11
C PHE A 119 -8.50 10.84 -5.74
N GLN A 120 -9.46 11.67 -5.31
CA GLN A 120 -9.59 13.07 -5.75
C GLN A 120 -8.93 14.04 -4.78
N ALA A 121 -8.53 13.58 -3.59
CA ALA A 121 -7.78 14.39 -2.64
C ALA A 121 -6.45 14.81 -3.30
N THR A 122 -6.27 16.14 -3.38
CA THR A 122 -5.11 16.80 -4.02
C THR A 122 -4.11 17.23 -2.97
#